data_AF-A0A497TCF6-F1
#
_entry.id   AF-A0A497TCF6-F1
#
_cell.length_a   1.000
_cell.length_b   1.000
_cell.length_c   1.000
_cell.angle_alpha   90.00
_cell.angle_beta   90.00
_cell.angle_gamma   90.00
#
_symmetry.space_group_name_H-M   'P 1'
#
loop_
_entity.id
_entity.type
_entity.pdbx_description
1 polymer ?
#
loop_
_entity_poly.entity_id
_entity_poly.type
_entity_poly.pdbx_seq_one_letter_code
_entity_poly.pdbx_strand_id
1 'polypeptide(L)' 'GKSIEDALKITKDDVRKSVGDLPPIKYHCSVLAVSALREAIYDYMNKNNLPVSNDMKLQHQAAVKTRKSVEHD' A
#
# COMPACT_ATOMS: atom_id res chain seq x y z
N GLY A 1 -0.36 13.85 -13.22
CA GLY A 1 -0.23 13.04 -12.01
C GLY A 1 -1.52 13.07 -11.22
N LYS A 2 -1.77 12.08 -10.36
CA LYS A 2 -2.88 12.11 -9.39
C LYS A 2 -2.41 12.81 -8.09
N SER A 3 -3.34 13.36 -7.31
CA SER A 3 -3.02 13.84 -5.97
C SER A 3 -2.78 12.68 -5.00
N ILE A 4 -2.22 12.96 -3.81
CA ILE A 4 -1.99 11.95 -2.78
C ILE A 4 -3.32 11.36 -2.30
N GLU A 5 -4.35 12.19 -2.15
CA GLU A 5 -5.69 11.80 -1.73
C GLU A 5 -6.32 10.83 -2.73
N ASP A 6 -6.12 11.08 -4.02
CA ASP A 6 -6.61 10.18 -5.07
C ASP A 6 -5.80 8.90 -5.18
N ALA A 7 -4.49 8.94 -4.90
CA ALA A 7 -3.66 7.76 -4.82
C ALA A 7 -4.06 6.85 -3.65
N LEU A 8 -4.44 7.42 -2.51
CA LEU A 8 -4.90 6.67 -1.33
C LEU A 8 -6.24 5.95 -1.54
N LYS A 9 -7.08 6.46 -2.45
CA LYS A 9 -8.35 5.81 -2.83
C LYS A 9 -8.17 4.58 -3.72
N ILE A 10 -6.97 4.37 -4.29
CA ILE A 10 -6.73 3.23 -5.19
C ILE A 10 -6.86 1.92 -4.40
N THR A 11 -7.71 1.04 -4.90
CA THR A 11 -7.94 -0.29 -4.33
C THR A 11 -7.27 -1.38 -5.17
N LYS A 12 -7.11 -2.57 -4.59
CA LYS A 12 -6.60 -3.76 -5.30
C LYS A 12 -7.48 -4.13 -6.51
N ASP A 13 -8.76 -3.76 -6.45
CA ASP A 13 -9.73 -4.00 -7.50
C ASP A 13 -9.57 -3.01 -8.64
N ASP A 14 -9.24 -1.75 -8.34
CA ASP A 14 -8.90 -0.76 -9.37
C ASP A 14 -7.63 -1.14 -10.10
N VAL A 15 -6.62 -1.62 -9.35
CA VAL A 15 -5.39 -2.15 -9.94
C VAL A 15 -5.69 -3.39 -10.78
N ARG A 16 -6.50 -4.33 -10.28
CA ARG A 16 -6.89 -5.52 -11.06
C ARG A 16 -7.58 -5.13 -12.37
N LYS A 17 -8.58 -4.25 -12.30
CA LYS A 17 -9.36 -3.80 -13.46
C LYS A 17 -8.50 -3.06 -14.49
N SER A 18 -7.46 -2.35 -14.06
CA SER A 18 -6.58 -1.63 -15.00
C SER A 18 -5.67 -2.55 -15.80
N VAL A 19 -5.34 -3.75 -15.28
CA VAL A 19 -4.50 -4.73 -16.00
C VAL A 19 -5.32 -5.66 -16.91
N GLY A 20 -6.65 -5.58 -16.88
CA GLY A 20 -7.54 -6.44 -17.67
C GLY A 20 -7.84 -7.79 -17.02
N ASP A 21 -8.26 -8.78 -17.84
CA ASP A 21 -8.62 -10.11 -17.36
C ASP A 21 -7.35 -10.90 -16.99
N LEU A 22 -7.13 -11.05 -15.69
CA LEU A 22 -6.02 -11.81 -15.13
C LEU A 22 -6.57 -13.09 -14.50
N PRO A 23 -5.91 -14.24 -14.68
CA PRO A 23 -6.32 -15.46 -13.99
C PRO A 23 -6.26 -15.26 -12.46
N PRO A 24 -7.19 -15.82 -11.68
CA PRO A 24 -7.35 -15.52 -10.24
C PRO A 24 -6.07 -15.66 -9.41
N ILE A 25 -5.18 -16.57 -9.78
CA ILE A 25 -3.91 -16.80 -9.09
C ILE A 25 -2.96 -15.59 -9.12
N LYS A 26 -3.09 -14.71 -10.13
CA LYS A 26 -2.25 -13.50 -10.29
C LYS A 26 -2.82 -12.27 -9.58
N TYR A 27 -3.93 -12.39 -8.85
CA TYR A 27 -4.53 -11.27 -8.12
C TYR A 27 -3.75 -10.83 -6.87
N HIS A 28 -2.91 -11.70 -6.29
CA HIS A 28 -2.09 -11.32 -5.14
C HIS A 28 -1.16 -10.12 -5.46
N CYS A 29 -0.74 -9.99 -6.73
CA CYS A 29 0.09 -8.88 -7.19
C CYS A 29 -0.60 -7.53 -7.02
N SER A 30 -1.93 -7.45 -7.16
CA SER A 30 -2.64 -6.18 -6.98
C SER A 30 -2.73 -5.77 -5.51
N VAL A 31 -2.75 -6.75 -4.59
CA VAL A 31 -2.66 -6.49 -3.15
C VAL A 31 -1.28 -5.96 -2.79
N LEU A 32 -0.22 -6.62 -3.27
CA LEU A 32 1.16 -6.20 -3.05
C LEU A 32 1.41 -4.79 -3.60
N ALA A 33 0.93 -4.50 -4.80
CA ALA A 33 1.07 -3.18 -5.43
C ALA A 33 0.42 -2.07 -4.59
N VAL A 34 -0.80 -2.29 -4.10
CA VAL A 34 -1.51 -1.30 -3.27
C VAL A 34 -0.85 -1.11 -1.91
N SER A 35 -0.39 -2.19 -1.28
CA SER A 35 0.36 -2.10 -0.02
C SER A 35 1.66 -1.31 -0.20
N ALA A 36 2.43 -1.60 -1.25
CA ALA A 36 3.68 -0.89 -1.55
C ALA A 36 3.43 0.60 -1.84
N LEU A 37 2.39 0.94 -2.60
CA LEU A 37 2.00 2.33 -2.86
C LEU A 37 1.67 3.08 -1.56
N ARG A 38 0.89 2.46 -0.67
CA ARG A 38 0.53 3.06 0.63
C ARG A 38 1.73 3.30 1.52
N GLU A 39 2.66 2.34 1.59
CA GLU A 39 3.92 2.50 2.34
C GLU A 39 4.79 3.63 1.77
N ALA A 40 4.89 3.74 0.45
CA ALA A 40 5.64 4.82 -0.20
C ALA A 40 5.04 6.20 0.09
N ILE A 41 3.69 6.31 0.07
CA ILE A 41 3.00 7.55 0.44
C ILE A 41 3.22 7.86 1.93
N TYR A 42 3.10 6.88 2.81
CA TYR A 42 3.37 7.05 4.24
C TYR A 42 4.79 7.58 4.49
N ASP A 43 5.79 6.97 3.87
CA ASP A 43 7.20 7.39 4.00
C ASP A 43 7.40 8.83 3.49
N TYR A 44 6.82 9.18 2.34
CA TYR A 44 6.84 10.54 1.83
C TYR A 44 6.22 11.54 2.81
N MET A 45 5.02 11.25 3.33
CA MET A 45 4.34 12.15 4.26
C MET A 45 5.13 12.33 5.55
N ASN A 46 5.69 11.24 6.09
CA ASN A 46 6.51 11.29 7.30
C ASN A 46 7.79 12.10 7.09
N LYS A 47 8.50 11.92 5.97
CA LYS A 47 9.70 12.69 5.63
C LYS A 47 9.46 14.18 5.44
N ASN A 48 8.26 14.56 5.03
CA ASN A 48 7.87 15.96 4.80
C ASN A 48 7.08 16.57 5.96
N ASN A 49 6.97 15.89 7.11
CA ASN A 49 6.18 16.32 8.27
C ASN A 49 4.71 16.63 7.93
N LEU A 50 4.13 15.87 6.99
CA LEU A 50 2.73 16.00 6.61
C LEU A 50 1.83 15.18 7.55
N PRO A 51 0.56 15.59 7.74
CA PRO A 51 -0.37 14.86 8.61
C PRO A 51 -0.65 13.44 8.11
N VAL A 52 -0.38 12.43 8.93
CA VAL A 52 -0.69 11.03 8.62
C VAL A 52 -1.85 10.53 9.47
N SER A 53 -2.84 9.88 8.84
CA SER A 53 -4.01 9.34 9.53
C SER A 53 -3.65 8.15 10.44
N ASN A 54 -4.48 7.89 11.45
CA ASN A 54 -4.28 6.76 12.36
C ASN A 54 -4.35 5.41 11.62
N ASP A 55 -5.22 5.30 10.61
CA ASP A 55 -5.33 4.08 9.80
C ASP A 55 -4.04 3.79 9.05
N MET A 56 -3.40 4.82 8.49
CA MET A 56 -2.12 4.65 7.79
C MET A 56 -0.99 4.27 8.75
N LYS A 57 -0.96 4.85 9.95
CA LYS A 57 0.00 4.45 11.01
C LYS A 57 -0.18 2.99 11.41
N LEU A 58 -1.43 2.55 11.58
CA LEU A 58 -1.73 1.16 11.94
C LEU A 58 -1.31 0.19 10.82
N GLN A 59 -1.60 0.54 9.55
CA GLN A 59 -1.17 -0.25 8.39
C GLN A 59 0.36 -0.36 8.31
N HIS A 60 1.07 0.74 8.51
CA HIS A 60 2.54 0.76 8.55
C HIS A 60 3.09 -0.10 9.69
N GLN A 61 2.54 0.03 10.90
CA GLN A 61 2.95 -0.79 12.04
C GLN A 61 2.76 -2.29 11.78
N ALA A 62 1.63 -2.67 11.16
CA ALA A 62 1.38 -4.04 10.77
C ALA A 62 2.42 -4.53 9.75
N ALA A 63 2.70 -3.75 8.71
CA ALA A 63 3.71 -4.08 7.69
C ALA A 63 5.12 -4.23 8.29
N VAL A 64 5.51 -3.34 9.21
CA VAL A 64 6.79 -3.41 9.91
C VAL A 64 6.87 -4.62 10.83
N LYS A 65 5.79 -4.94 11.55
CA LYS A 65 5.74 -6.13 12.42
C LYS A 65 5.93 -7.41 11.62
N THR A 66 5.22 -7.54 10.48
CA THR A 66 5.38 -8.69 9.58
C THR A 66 6.80 -8.82 9.05
N ARG A 67 7.44 -7.70 8.69
CA ARG A 67 8.84 -7.71 8.23
C ARG A 67 9.80 -8.20 9.32
N LYS A 68 9.67 -7.65 10.53
CA LYS A 68 10.50 -8.03 11.68
C LYS A 68 10.36 -9.51 12.04
N SER A 69 9.16 -10.10 11.93
CA SER A 69 8.98 -11.53 12.19
C SER A 69 9.67 -12.40 11.15
N VAL A 70 9.71 -11.98 9.88
CA VAL A 70 10.38 -12.74 8.80
C VAL A 70 11.91 -12.62 8.90
N GLU A 71 12.43 -11.52 9.43
CA GLU A 71 13.87 -11.29 9.60
C GLU A 71 14.49 -12.08 10.78
N HIS A 72 13.68 -12.72 11.63
CA HIS A 72 14.13 -13.46 12.82
C HIS A 72 14.03 -14.99 12.68
N ASP A 73 13.69 -15.51 11.50
CA ASP A 73 13.72 -16.93 11.12
C ASP A 73 14.94 -17.24 10.22
#